data_AF-A0A0F9AUI0-F1
#
_entry.id   AF-A0A0F9AUI0-F1
#
_cell.length_a   1.000
_cell.length_b   1.000
_cell.length_c   1.000
_cell.angle_alpha   90.00
_cell.angle_beta   90.00
_cell.angle_gamma   90.00
#
_symmetry.space_group_name_H-M   'P 1'
#
loop_
_entity.id
_entity.type
_entity.pdbx_description
1 polymer ?
#
loop_
_entity_poly.entity_id
_entity_poly.type
_entity_poly.pdbx_seq_one_letter_code
_entity_poly.pdbx_strand_id
1 'polypeptide(L)'
;NLLGAFNGMTEGTEVLHSRRKRTRKSGVDYVEKHGSPAIGSPSQVARLLDVPDTNKETLVALAAGGGDPGILADLTLRWRKATKGLTTYYYPLQGKDKLTGLFNITPDEDMEGGTGTGRLSSERDNMQNQPPGVQRCLRAPEGYLLRRGDLPGIELRCAAEISGDPTMIEALSDPDRDLHQETADRLFNGDRKRGKIFNFKELYIAGPAVREAYPRFYEWAQEHWASVQRTSYSVSPEPFLHRRFIPLLAGEHARMAAINHPPQSMAVYICKAAMSELFRGGSLLVNQVHDAIHDYVPADGDRDLQTREMADMMGDVMRKYLPRVGNVPVDVKISRYWEGK
;
A
#
# COMPACT_ATOMS: atom_id res chain seq x y z
N ASN A 1 -26.04 18.63 1.05
CA ASN A 1 -25.17 18.26 2.18
C ASN A 1 -25.26 16.74 2.37
N LEU A 2 -24.14 15.99 2.31
CA LEU A 2 -24.12 14.52 2.41
C LEU A 2 -24.75 14.01 3.71
N LEU A 3 -24.46 14.67 4.83
CA LEU A 3 -25.01 14.32 6.14
C LEU A 3 -26.54 14.54 6.16
N GLY A 4 -27.01 15.63 5.57
CA GLY A 4 -28.45 15.91 5.45
C GLY A 4 -29.19 14.86 4.62
N ALA A 5 -28.60 14.41 3.51
CA ALA A 5 -29.19 13.36 2.68
C ALA A 5 -29.28 12.02 3.45
N PHE A 6 -28.21 11.63 4.15
CA PHE A 6 -28.22 10.42 4.97
C PHE A 6 -29.26 10.51 6.10
N ASN A 7 -29.32 11.65 6.80
CA ASN A 7 -30.27 11.84 7.90
C ASN A 7 -31.73 11.81 7.39
N GLY A 8 -31.99 12.38 6.22
CA GLY A 8 -33.33 12.33 5.61
C GLY A 8 -33.74 10.91 5.20
N MET A 9 -32.82 10.13 4.63
CA MET A 9 -33.10 8.73 4.26
C MET A 9 -33.25 7.79 5.47
N THR A 10 -32.71 8.17 6.62
CA THR A 10 -32.75 7.37 7.86
C THR A 10 -33.72 7.94 8.89
N GLU A 11 -34.55 8.91 8.48
CA GLU A 11 -35.57 9.49 9.34
C GLU A 11 -36.55 8.41 9.81
N GLY A 12 -36.85 8.41 11.11
CA GLY A 12 -37.69 7.38 11.74
C GLY A 12 -37.04 6.00 11.90
N THR A 13 -35.81 5.79 11.42
CA THR A 13 -35.08 4.54 11.61
C THR A 13 -34.29 4.55 12.93
N GLU A 14 -34.38 3.48 13.69
CA GLU A 14 -33.55 3.28 14.90
C GLU A 14 -32.62 2.08 14.76
N VAL A 15 -31.39 2.24 15.27
CA VAL A 15 -30.42 1.16 15.39
C VAL A 15 -29.90 1.09 16.82
N LEU A 16 -29.41 -0.08 17.23
CA LEU A 16 -28.72 -0.24 18.50
C LEU A 16 -27.47 0.66 18.51
N HIS A 17 -27.36 1.56 19.48
CA HIS A 17 -26.17 2.38 19.71
C HIS A 17 -25.17 1.67 20.60
N SER A 18 -25.66 1.12 21.72
CA SER A 18 -24.83 0.43 22.70
C SER A 18 -25.63 -0.59 23.49
N ARG A 19 -24.98 -1.67 23.88
CA ARG A 19 -25.52 -2.68 24.79
C ARG A 19 -24.56 -2.82 25.98
N ARG A 20 -25.03 -2.47 27.18
CA ARG A 20 -24.21 -2.55 28.41
C ARG A 20 -24.69 -3.71 29.28
N LYS A 21 -23.76 -4.55 29.70
CA LYS A 21 -24.00 -5.62 30.68
C LYS A 21 -24.19 -4.98 32.06
N ARG A 22 -25.27 -5.34 32.75
CA ARG A 22 -25.55 -4.90 34.12
C ARG A 22 -25.71 -6.13 35.00
N THR A 23 -24.72 -6.36 35.86
CA THR A 23 -24.76 -7.47 36.81
C THR A 23 -25.55 -7.05 38.05
N ARG A 24 -26.53 -7.87 38.44
CA ARG A 24 -27.31 -7.73 39.67
C ARG A 24 -27.15 -9.00 40.50
N LYS A 25 -27.58 -8.96 41.77
CA LYS A 25 -27.65 -10.16 42.63
C LYS A 25 -28.55 -11.26 42.05
N SER A 26 -29.53 -10.90 41.22
CA SER A 26 -30.49 -11.81 40.57
C SER A 26 -30.01 -12.38 39.22
N GLY A 27 -28.83 -11.97 38.72
CA GLY A 27 -28.32 -12.40 37.42
C GLY A 27 -27.72 -11.27 36.58
N VAL A 28 -27.58 -11.52 35.28
CA VAL A 28 -27.03 -10.57 34.31
C VAL A 28 -28.17 -10.03 33.43
N ASP A 29 -28.38 -8.71 33.47
CA ASP A 29 -29.27 -8.01 32.55
C ASP A 29 -28.46 -7.25 31.49
N TYR A 30 -29.11 -6.86 30.40
CA TYR A 30 -28.55 -5.95 29.41
C TYR A 30 -29.41 -4.70 29.29
N VAL A 31 -28.76 -3.53 29.27
CA VAL A 31 -29.42 -2.26 28.98
C VAL A 31 -29.02 -1.85 27.56
N GLU A 32 -30.00 -1.77 26.69
CA GLU A 32 -29.84 -1.35 25.31
C GLU A 32 -30.28 0.10 25.13
N LYS A 33 -29.52 0.82 24.32
CA LYS A 33 -29.87 2.16 23.87
C LYS A 33 -30.02 2.12 22.36
N HIS A 34 -31.21 2.45 21.88
CA HIS A 34 -31.51 2.60 20.46
C HIS A 34 -31.63 4.10 20.11
N GLY A 35 -31.49 4.41 18.83
CA GLY A 35 -31.67 5.77 18.32
C GLY A 35 -31.26 5.86 16.85
N SER A 36 -31.39 7.06 16.27
CA SER A 36 -31.07 7.29 14.86
C SER A 36 -29.62 6.93 14.53
N PRO A 37 -29.36 6.32 13.35
CA PRO A 37 -28.02 5.92 12.96
C PRO A 37 -27.12 7.14 12.71
N ALA A 38 -25.87 7.09 13.17
CA ALA A 38 -24.86 8.08 12.83
C ALA A 38 -23.95 7.57 11.69
N ILE A 39 -23.88 8.30 10.58
CA ILE A 39 -23.02 7.98 9.42
C ILE A 39 -21.54 7.79 9.78
N GLY A 40 -21.10 8.44 10.87
CA GLY A 40 -19.73 8.35 11.39
C GLY A 40 -19.44 7.12 12.25
N SER A 41 -20.44 6.32 12.61
CA SER A 41 -20.28 5.14 13.46
C SER A 41 -20.30 3.85 12.62
N PRO A 42 -19.16 3.18 12.40
CA PRO A 42 -19.10 1.97 11.56
C PRO A 42 -20.06 0.87 12.01
N SER A 43 -20.24 0.68 13.31
CA SER A 43 -21.11 -0.36 13.86
C SER A 43 -22.60 -0.01 13.71
N GLN A 44 -22.97 1.27 13.78
CA GLN A 44 -24.35 1.70 13.55
C GLN A 44 -24.71 1.62 12.07
N VAL A 45 -23.79 2.02 11.18
CA VAL A 45 -23.99 1.88 9.74
C VAL A 45 -24.03 0.39 9.33
N ALA A 46 -23.19 -0.46 9.93
CA ALA A 46 -23.24 -1.90 9.70
C ALA A 46 -24.62 -2.49 10.04
N ARG A 47 -25.17 -2.10 11.19
CA ARG A 47 -26.52 -2.51 11.63
C ARG A 47 -27.63 -1.96 10.73
N LEU A 48 -27.52 -0.69 10.33
CA LEU A 48 -28.48 -0.04 9.43
C LEU A 48 -28.58 -0.78 8.09
N LEU A 49 -27.43 -1.21 7.56
CA LEU A 49 -27.32 -1.85 6.25
C LEU A 49 -27.40 -3.39 6.32
N ASP A 50 -27.53 -3.96 7.52
CA ASP A 50 -27.50 -5.40 7.79
C ASP A 50 -26.27 -6.11 7.18
N VAL A 51 -25.08 -5.56 7.44
CA VAL A 51 -23.79 -6.09 6.96
C VAL A 51 -22.84 -6.38 8.12
N PRO A 52 -21.92 -7.36 7.98
CA PRO A 52 -20.99 -7.71 9.06
C PRO A 52 -19.97 -6.61 9.38
N ASP A 53 -19.60 -5.82 8.37
CA ASP A 53 -18.68 -4.70 8.50
C ASP A 53 -19.03 -3.59 7.49
N THR A 54 -18.39 -2.44 7.66
CA THR A 54 -18.52 -1.32 6.71
C THR A 54 -17.18 -1.01 6.06
N ASN A 55 -16.36 -2.02 5.81
CA ASN A 55 -15.13 -1.85 5.05
C ASN A 55 -15.45 -1.41 3.62
N LYS A 56 -14.44 -0.89 2.93
CA LYS A 56 -14.62 -0.29 1.61
C LYS A 56 -15.19 -1.31 0.61
N GLU A 57 -14.70 -2.54 0.65
CA GLU A 57 -15.11 -3.64 -0.22
C GLU A 57 -16.60 -3.94 -0.05
N THR A 58 -17.06 -4.11 1.20
CA THR A 58 -18.45 -4.39 1.55
C THR A 58 -19.38 -3.27 1.08
N LEU A 59 -19.03 -2.01 1.38
CA LEU A 59 -19.84 -0.85 0.98
C LEU A 59 -19.85 -0.62 -0.53
N VAL A 60 -18.76 -0.88 -1.24
CA VAL A 60 -18.71 -0.74 -2.71
C VAL A 60 -19.58 -1.81 -3.38
N ALA A 61 -19.53 -3.05 -2.89
CA ALA A 61 -20.39 -4.12 -3.38
C ALA A 61 -21.87 -3.78 -3.16
N LEU A 62 -22.21 -3.25 -1.98
CA LEU A 62 -23.59 -2.85 -1.67
C LEU A 62 -24.05 -1.65 -2.51
N ALA A 63 -23.19 -0.64 -2.69
CA ALA A 63 -23.48 0.52 -3.53
C ALA A 63 -23.76 0.13 -5.00
N ALA A 64 -23.03 -0.86 -5.52
CA ALA A 64 -23.25 -1.38 -6.87
C ALA A 64 -24.60 -2.09 -7.04
N GLY A 65 -25.16 -2.63 -5.95
CA GLY A 65 -26.49 -3.26 -5.95
C GLY A 65 -27.66 -2.28 -6.06
N GLY A 66 -27.44 -0.98 -5.82
CA GLY A 66 -28.47 0.05 -5.89
C GLY A 66 -29.50 0.00 -4.74
N GLY A 67 -30.66 0.63 -4.94
CA GLY A 67 -31.70 0.79 -3.92
C GLY A 67 -31.27 1.65 -2.73
N ASP A 68 -32.13 1.74 -1.72
CA ASP A 68 -31.85 2.56 -0.52
C ASP A 68 -30.57 2.12 0.22
N PRO A 69 -30.29 0.81 0.44
CA PRO A 69 -29.03 0.37 1.05
C PRO A 69 -27.81 0.75 0.22
N GLY A 70 -27.89 0.65 -1.12
CA GLY A 70 -26.81 1.04 -2.01
C GLY A 70 -26.54 2.55 -1.99
N ILE A 71 -27.60 3.37 -1.97
CA ILE A 71 -27.47 4.83 -1.83
C ILE A 71 -26.86 5.19 -0.47
N LEU A 72 -27.32 4.58 0.61
CA LEU A 72 -26.77 4.80 1.96
C LEU A 72 -25.30 4.38 2.05
N ALA A 73 -24.91 3.30 1.38
CA ALA A 73 -23.52 2.86 1.28
C ALA A 73 -22.65 3.87 0.50
N ASP A 74 -23.13 4.37 -0.65
CA ASP A 74 -22.43 5.42 -1.42
C ASP A 74 -22.29 6.71 -0.61
N LEU A 75 -23.36 7.17 0.03
CA LEU A 75 -23.35 8.34 0.91
C LEU A 75 -22.31 8.18 2.03
N THR A 76 -22.26 7.00 2.67
CA THR A 76 -21.27 6.68 3.70
C THR A 76 -19.85 6.75 3.14
N LEU A 77 -19.58 6.15 1.98
CA LEU A 77 -18.26 6.17 1.33
C LEU A 77 -17.82 7.60 1.00
N ARG A 78 -18.71 8.41 0.41
CA ARG A 78 -18.44 9.81 0.06
C ARG A 78 -18.23 10.66 1.30
N TRP A 79 -19.04 10.48 2.33
CA TRP A 79 -18.91 11.20 3.60
C TRP A 79 -17.59 10.87 4.29
N ARG A 80 -17.19 9.59 4.36
CA ARG A 80 -15.90 9.17 4.93
C ARG A 80 -14.73 9.78 4.17
N LYS A 81 -14.78 9.79 2.82
CA LYS A 81 -13.75 10.42 1.99
C LYS A 81 -13.63 11.92 2.26
N ALA A 82 -14.76 12.64 2.28
CA ALA A 82 -14.78 14.07 2.55
C ALA A 82 -14.30 14.40 3.98
N THR A 83 -14.80 13.67 4.97
CA THR A 83 -14.43 13.84 6.38
C THR A 83 -12.93 13.60 6.57
N LYS A 84 -12.38 12.49 6.05
CA LYS A 84 -10.93 12.24 6.09
C LYS A 84 -10.14 13.36 5.42
N GLY A 85 -10.60 13.85 4.26
CA GLY A 85 -10.01 15.01 3.59
C GLY A 85 -9.92 16.24 4.50
N LEU A 86 -10.99 16.53 5.23
CA LEU A 86 -11.06 17.69 6.13
C LEU A 86 -10.28 17.48 7.43
N THR A 87 -10.55 16.41 8.16
CA THR A 87 -10.07 16.21 9.53
C THR A 87 -8.64 15.67 9.60
N THR A 88 -8.19 14.93 8.59
CA THR A 88 -6.82 14.39 8.55
C THR A 88 -5.86 15.30 7.82
N TYR A 89 -6.32 16.05 6.82
CA TYR A 89 -5.43 16.84 5.96
C TYR A 89 -5.73 18.33 6.01
N TYR A 90 -6.93 18.79 5.64
CA TYR A 90 -7.18 20.23 5.50
C TYR A 90 -7.00 21.00 6.82
N TYR A 91 -7.75 20.65 7.87
CA TYR A 91 -7.68 21.40 9.14
C TYR A 91 -6.31 21.29 9.83
N PRO A 92 -5.66 20.11 9.93
CA PRO A 92 -4.34 20.01 10.58
C PRO A 92 -3.21 20.70 9.81
N LEU A 93 -3.35 20.89 8.50
CA LEU A 93 -2.32 21.51 7.65
C LEU A 93 -2.57 23.00 7.38
N GLN A 94 -3.71 23.53 7.81
CA GLN A 94 -4.06 24.92 7.58
C GLN A 94 -3.04 25.86 8.25
N GLY A 95 -2.51 26.82 7.48
CA GLY A 95 -1.55 27.82 7.96
C GLY A 95 -0.14 27.28 8.21
N LYS A 96 0.18 26.02 7.85
CA LYS A 96 1.55 25.51 7.91
C LYS A 96 2.35 25.98 6.69
N ASP A 97 3.49 26.62 6.94
CA ASP A 97 4.46 27.00 5.89
C ASP A 97 5.32 25.82 5.41
N LYS A 98 5.44 24.78 6.24
CA LYS A 98 6.25 23.59 5.98
C LYS A 98 5.51 22.34 6.45
N LEU A 99 5.74 21.24 5.74
CA LEU A 99 5.30 19.92 6.14
C LEU A 99 6.52 19.01 6.35
N THR A 100 6.63 18.45 7.54
CA THR A 100 7.76 17.60 7.95
C THR A 100 7.21 16.36 8.60
N GLY A 101 7.77 15.19 8.29
CA GLY A 101 7.43 13.92 8.95
C GLY A 101 8.66 13.31 9.63
N LEU A 102 8.42 12.45 10.61
CA LEU A 102 9.44 11.60 11.23
C LEU A 102 9.41 10.22 10.56
N PHE A 103 10.58 9.75 10.10
CA PHE A 103 10.72 8.44 9.48
C PHE A 103 11.32 7.44 10.46
N ASN A 104 10.64 6.30 10.65
CA ASN A 104 11.10 5.21 11.51
C ASN A 104 11.53 4.00 10.68
N ILE A 105 12.70 3.44 11.02
CA ILE A 105 13.33 2.29 10.35
C ILE A 105 13.21 1.02 11.20
N THR A 106 12.89 1.14 12.49
CA THR A 106 12.89 0.03 13.46
C THR A 106 11.93 -1.07 13.01
N PRO A 107 12.37 -2.34 12.95
CA PRO A 107 11.49 -3.48 12.75
C PRO A 107 10.52 -3.65 13.92
N ASP A 108 9.34 -4.17 13.64
CA ASP A 108 8.27 -4.42 14.62
C ASP A 108 8.54 -5.68 15.47
N GLU A 109 9.79 -5.88 15.93
CA GLU A 109 10.21 -7.10 16.63
C GLU A 109 9.52 -7.27 17.99
N ASP A 110 9.09 -6.17 18.63
CA ASP A 110 8.41 -6.15 19.93
C ASP A 110 7.01 -5.51 19.91
N MET A 111 6.36 -5.41 18.74
CA MET A 111 5.14 -4.60 18.54
C MET A 111 5.31 -3.09 18.79
N GLU A 112 6.55 -2.62 18.98
CA GLU A 112 6.91 -1.21 19.21
C GLU A 112 7.24 -0.51 17.89
N GLY A 113 6.24 -0.34 17.04
CA GLY A 113 6.29 0.54 15.89
C GLY A 113 7.13 0.04 14.71
N GLY A 114 7.01 0.73 13.57
CA GLY A 114 7.66 0.35 12.33
C GLY A 114 6.86 -0.64 11.48
N THR A 115 7.54 -1.41 10.63
CA THR A 115 6.87 -2.37 9.73
C THR A 115 7.59 -3.72 9.75
N GLY A 116 6.83 -4.81 9.78
CA GLY A 116 7.39 -6.17 9.76
C GLY A 116 8.09 -6.56 8.44
N THR A 117 8.12 -5.70 7.44
CA THR A 117 8.84 -5.94 6.17
C THR A 117 10.03 -5.02 5.99
N GLY A 118 10.40 -4.28 7.04
CA GLY A 118 11.49 -3.32 7.01
C GLY A 118 11.20 -2.03 6.23
N ARG A 119 9.97 -1.80 5.73
CA ARG A 119 9.55 -0.51 5.15
C ARG A 119 9.78 0.61 6.16
N LEU A 120 10.15 1.79 5.65
CA LEU A 120 10.05 2.99 6.46
C LEU A 120 8.59 3.21 6.84
N SER A 121 8.33 3.69 8.05
CA SER A 121 7.05 4.30 8.39
C SER A 121 7.24 5.80 8.57
N SER A 122 6.18 6.58 8.37
CA SER A 122 6.21 8.03 8.57
C SER A 122 5.11 8.47 9.52
N GLU A 123 5.47 9.23 10.55
CA GLU A 123 4.57 9.78 11.56
C GLU A 123 4.87 11.26 11.81
N ARG A 124 4.14 11.91 12.74
CA ARG A 124 4.21 13.37 12.96
C ARG A 124 4.04 14.15 11.64
N ASP A 125 2.89 13.92 11.00
CA ASP A 125 2.59 14.13 9.56
C ASP A 125 3.17 13.00 8.68
N ASN A 126 2.32 12.03 8.33
CA ASN A 126 2.73 10.88 7.53
C ASN A 126 3.03 11.29 6.09
N MET A 127 4.31 11.34 5.73
CA MET A 127 4.80 11.76 4.42
C MET A 127 4.78 10.64 3.37
N GLN A 128 4.20 9.47 3.65
CA GLN A 128 4.04 8.40 2.66
C GLN A 128 2.63 8.31 2.10
N ASN A 129 1.62 8.91 2.75
CA ASN A 129 0.21 8.76 2.38
C ASN A 129 -0.52 10.08 2.09
N GLN A 130 0.23 11.12 1.70
CA GLN A 130 -0.34 12.41 1.35
C GLN A 130 -1.25 12.27 0.12
N PRO A 131 -2.49 12.78 0.13
CA PRO A 131 -3.39 12.67 -1.01
C PRO A 131 -2.98 13.64 -2.13
N PRO A 132 -3.39 13.39 -3.39
CA PRO A 132 -3.12 14.26 -4.54
C PRO A 132 -3.33 15.76 -4.28
N GLY A 133 -4.43 16.12 -3.62
CA GLY A 133 -4.73 17.51 -3.28
C GLY A 133 -3.67 18.18 -2.39
N VAL A 134 -3.09 17.42 -1.45
CA VAL A 134 -2.00 17.91 -0.58
C VAL A 134 -0.67 17.89 -1.33
N GLN A 135 -0.38 16.83 -2.10
CA GLN A 135 0.85 16.73 -2.90
C GLN A 135 1.02 17.92 -3.86
N ARG A 136 -0.06 18.43 -4.45
CA ARG A 136 -0.05 19.65 -5.29
C ARG A 136 0.28 20.95 -4.53
N CYS A 137 0.20 20.94 -3.21
CA CYS A 137 0.59 22.08 -2.36
C CYS A 137 2.03 21.98 -1.87
N LEU A 138 2.66 20.81 -2.00
CA LEU A 138 4.04 20.55 -1.58
C LEU A 138 4.99 20.90 -2.72
N ARG A 139 5.80 21.93 -2.52
CA ARG A 139 6.69 22.50 -3.53
C ARG A 139 8.15 22.48 -3.10
N ALA A 140 9.05 22.41 -4.08
CA ALA A 140 10.46 22.65 -3.85
C ALA A 140 10.72 24.07 -3.31
N PRO A 141 11.76 24.27 -2.49
CA PRO A 141 12.21 25.61 -2.11
C PRO A 141 12.63 26.45 -3.32
N GLU A 142 12.80 27.75 -3.13
CA GLU A 142 13.34 28.64 -4.16
C GLU A 142 14.74 28.19 -4.59
N GLY A 143 15.05 28.29 -5.89
CA GLY A 143 16.30 27.78 -6.48
C GLY A 143 16.34 26.27 -6.76
N TYR A 144 15.35 25.49 -6.29
CA TYR A 144 15.32 24.03 -6.46
C TYR A 144 14.05 23.53 -7.17
N LEU A 145 14.14 22.30 -7.67
CA LEU A 145 13.03 21.47 -8.14
C LEU A 145 13.02 20.15 -7.36
N LEU A 146 11.86 19.49 -7.32
CA LEU A 146 11.71 18.13 -6.82
C LEU A 146 11.98 17.15 -7.96
N ARG A 147 12.94 16.26 -7.76
CA ARG A 147 13.19 15.12 -8.64
C ARG A 147 12.73 13.84 -7.92
N ARG A 148 11.97 13.01 -8.65
CA ARG A 148 11.38 11.76 -8.17
C ARG A 148 11.87 10.63 -9.07
N GLY A 149 12.44 9.58 -8.49
CA GLY A 149 12.76 8.33 -9.20
C GLY A 149 11.93 7.18 -8.66
N ASP A 150 11.25 6.45 -9.53
CA ASP A 150 10.41 5.29 -9.20
C ASP A 150 11.04 4.00 -9.75
N LEU A 151 11.25 2.98 -8.90
CA LEU A 151 11.71 1.66 -9.33
C LEU A 151 10.54 0.86 -9.92
N PRO A 152 10.45 0.66 -11.25
CA PRO A 152 9.23 0.17 -11.89
C PRO A 152 8.93 -1.29 -11.52
N GLY A 153 7.80 -1.53 -10.84
CA GLY A 153 7.34 -2.88 -10.55
C GLY A 153 8.29 -3.69 -9.65
N ILE A 154 9.08 -3.02 -8.82
CA ILE A 154 10.19 -3.63 -8.06
C ILE A 154 9.76 -4.85 -7.23
N GLU A 155 8.58 -4.85 -6.63
CA GLU A 155 8.09 -5.98 -5.80
C GLU A 155 7.86 -7.24 -6.65
N LEU A 156 7.34 -7.10 -7.87
CA LEU A 156 7.16 -8.21 -8.82
C LEU A 156 8.49 -8.69 -9.40
N ARG A 157 9.44 -7.77 -9.61
CA ARG A 157 10.81 -8.10 -10.01
C ARG A 157 11.53 -8.88 -8.91
N CYS A 158 11.39 -8.48 -7.65
CA CYS A 158 11.88 -9.28 -6.52
C CYS A 158 11.21 -10.66 -6.48
N ALA A 159 9.91 -10.76 -6.70
CA ALA A 159 9.23 -12.06 -6.77
C ALA A 159 9.78 -12.97 -7.89
N ALA A 160 10.04 -12.41 -9.08
CA ALA A 160 10.63 -13.12 -10.21
C ALA A 160 12.08 -13.56 -9.93
N GLU A 161 12.90 -12.67 -9.39
CA GLU A 161 14.29 -12.98 -9.01
C GLU A 161 14.33 -14.06 -7.93
N ILE A 162 13.51 -13.94 -6.88
CA ILE A 162 13.52 -14.91 -5.77
C ILE A 162 13.06 -16.29 -6.22
N SER A 163 11.96 -16.36 -6.97
CA SER A 163 11.39 -17.64 -7.40
C SER A 163 12.14 -18.28 -8.56
N GLY A 164 12.76 -17.46 -9.42
CA GLY A 164 13.29 -17.91 -10.70
C GLY A 164 12.21 -18.29 -11.71
N ASP A 165 10.99 -17.76 -11.58
CA ASP A 165 9.90 -18.10 -12.49
C ASP A 165 10.16 -17.58 -13.91
N PRO A 166 10.25 -18.46 -14.92
CA PRO A 166 10.64 -18.07 -16.26
C PRO A 166 9.62 -17.12 -16.90
N THR A 167 8.31 -17.32 -16.68
CA THR A 167 7.27 -16.45 -17.22
C THR A 167 7.37 -15.05 -16.60
N MET A 168 7.58 -14.94 -15.30
CA MET A 168 7.79 -13.64 -14.65
C MET A 168 9.08 -12.97 -15.12
N ILE A 169 10.18 -13.72 -15.23
CA ILE A 169 11.47 -13.19 -15.67
C ILE A 169 11.39 -12.65 -17.10
N GLU A 170 10.84 -13.44 -18.02
CA GLU A 170 10.74 -13.08 -19.43
C GLU A 170 9.94 -11.77 -19.60
N ALA A 171 8.77 -11.69 -18.97
CA ALA A 171 7.89 -10.52 -19.03
C ALA A 171 8.45 -9.28 -18.32
N LEU A 172 9.24 -9.45 -17.25
CA LEU A 172 9.78 -8.31 -16.50
C LEU A 172 11.14 -7.86 -17.06
N SER A 173 11.94 -8.74 -17.64
CA SER A 173 13.26 -8.39 -18.19
C SER A 173 13.19 -7.47 -19.42
N ASP A 174 12.05 -7.46 -20.10
CA ASP A 174 11.77 -6.63 -21.27
C ASP A 174 10.97 -5.38 -20.86
N PRO A 175 11.47 -4.14 -21.10
CA PRO A 175 10.76 -2.92 -20.76
C PRO A 175 9.47 -2.70 -21.57
N ASP A 176 9.30 -3.36 -22.72
CA ASP A 176 8.13 -3.19 -23.60
C ASP A 176 7.00 -4.17 -23.27
N ARG A 177 7.22 -5.12 -22.35
CA ARG A 177 6.25 -6.13 -21.93
C ARG A 177 5.45 -5.69 -20.72
N ASP A 178 4.21 -6.17 -20.66
CA ASP A 178 3.28 -5.88 -19.58
C ASP A 178 2.82 -7.18 -18.92
N LEU A 179 3.49 -7.55 -17.83
CA LEU A 179 3.15 -8.73 -17.03
C LEU A 179 1.66 -8.75 -16.66
N HIS A 180 1.02 -7.60 -16.37
CA HIS A 180 -0.40 -7.58 -16.01
C HIS A 180 -1.31 -7.93 -17.19
N GLN A 181 -0.97 -7.47 -18.39
CA GLN A 181 -1.70 -7.84 -19.61
C GLN A 181 -1.50 -9.32 -19.92
N GLU A 182 -0.27 -9.82 -19.81
CA GLU A 182 0.02 -11.24 -20.05
C GLU A 182 -0.71 -12.17 -19.07
N THR A 183 -0.76 -11.80 -17.78
CA THR A 183 -1.61 -12.53 -16.82
C THR A 183 -3.08 -12.49 -17.24
N ALA A 184 -3.56 -11.34 -17.72
CA ALA A 184 -4.95 -11.16 -18.10
C ALA A 184 -5.32 -11.98 -19.33
N ASP A 185 -4.47 -12.02 -20.34
CA ASP A 185 -4.67 -12.82 -21.54
C ASP A 185 -4.71 -14.31 -21.21
N ARG A 186 -3.87 -14.75 -20.25
CA ARG A 186 -3.79 -16.15 -19.82
C ARG A 186 -4.97 -16.60 -18.96
N LEU A 187 -5.40 -15.78 -17.99
CA LEU A 187 -6.34 -16.21 -16.94
C LEU A 187 -7.71 -15.51 -16.97
N PHE A 188 -7.81 -14.34 -17.60
CA PHE A 188 -8.95 -13.42 -17.40
C PHE A 188 -9.50 -12.85 -18.71
N ASN A 189 -9.33 -13.57 -19.83
CA ASN A 189 -9.85 -13.18 -21.15
C ASN A 189 -9.45 -11.75 -21.56
N GLY A 190 -8.23 -11.33 -21.21
CA GLY A 190 -7.69 -10.01 -21.56
C GLY A 190 -8.11 -8.85 -20.65
N ASP A 191 -8.85 -9.09 -19.55
CA ASP A 191 -9.13 -8.05 -18.56
C ASP A 191 -7.87 -7.66 -17.76
N ARG A 192 -7.13 -6.68 -18.29
CA ARG A 192 -5.91 -6.15 -17.69
C ARG A 192 -6.10 -5.70 -16.24
N LYS A 193 -7.27 -5.16 -15.90
CA LYS A 193 -7.56 -4.72 -14.52
C LYS A 193 -7.61 -5.93 -13.58
N ARG A 194 -8.18 -7.04 -14.04
CA ARG A 194 -8.20 -8.29 -13.29
C ARG A 194 -6.80 -8.91 -13.17
N GLY A 195 -6.01 -8.90 -14.25
CA GLY A 195 -4.60 -9.34 -14.23
C GLY A 195 -3.74 -8.52 -13.26
N LYS A 196 -3.94 -7.20 -13.22
CA LYS A 196 -3.32 -6.33 -12.22
C LYS A 196 -3.71 -6.71 -10.79
N ILE A 197 -5.01 -6.87 -10.52
CA ILE A 197 -5.49 -7.28 -9.19
C ILE A 197 -4.87 -8.62 -8.78
N PHE A 198 -4.80 -9.57 -9.71
CA PHE A 198 -4.20 -10.87 -9.49
C PHE A 198 -2.73 -10.75 -9.07
N ASN A 199 -1.90 -10.03 -9.85
CA ASN A 199 -0.47 -9.87 -9.55
C ASN A 199 -0.22 -9.15 -8.22
N PHE A 200 -1.07 -8.20 -7.82
CA PHE A 200 -0.88 -7.44 -6.58
C PHE A 200 -1.48 -8.09 -5.33
N LYS A 201 -2.49 -8.96 -5.47
CA LYS A 201 -3.21 -9.52 -4.32
C LYS A 201 -3.14 -11.04 -4.26
N GLU A 202 -3.48 -11.70 -5.36
CA GLU A 202 -3.66 -13.15 -5.40
C GLU A 202 -2.35 -13.91 -5.60
N LEU A 203 -1.33 -13.27 -6.17
CA LEU A 203 0.02 -13.83 -6.30
C LEU A 203 0.49 -14.44 -4.97
N TYR A 204 0.35 -13.70 -3.87
CA TYR A 204 0.82 -14.12 -2.54
C TYR A 204 -0.13 -15.06 -1.80
N ILE A 205 -1.33 -15.30 -2.34
CA ILE A 205 -2.16 -16.43 -1.93
C ILE A 205 -1.55 -17.72 -2.49
N ALA A 206 -0.81 -17.66 -3.60
CA ALA A 206 -0.17 -18.80 -4.24
C ALA A 206 -1.14 -20.00 -4.32
N GLY A 207 -2.31 -19.74 -4.92
CA GLY A 207 -3.37 -20.74 -5.17
C GLY A 207 -3.26 -21.36 -6.58
N PRO A 208 -4.27 -22.14 -7.01
CA PRO A 208 -4.23 -22.86 -8.30
C PRO A 208 -3.98 -21.96 -9.51
N ALA A 209 -4.61 -20.78 -9.57
CA ALA A 209 -4.39 -19.82 -10.65
C ALA A 209 -2.95 -19.29 -10.70
N VAL A 210 -2.27 -19.18 -9.55
CA VAL A 210 -0.84 -18.82 -9.51
C VAL A 210 0.01 -19.96 -10.03
N ARG A 211 -0.32 -21.22 -9.70
CA ARG A 211 0.37 -22.38 -10.28
C ARG A 211 0.24 -22.42 -11.80
N GLU A 212 -0.92 -22.05 -12.33
CA GLU A 212 -1.15 -21.99 -13.76
C GLU A 212 -0.34 -20.88 -14.43
N ALA A 213 -0.35 -19.66 -13.87
CA ALA A 213 0.37 -18.53 -14.45
C ALA A 213 1.90 -18.56 -14.23
N TYR A 214 2.31 -18.90 -13.01
CA TYR A 214 3.69 -18.79 -12.50
C TYR A 214 4.05 -20.05 -11.70
N PRO A 215 4.23 -21.21 -12.36
CA PRO A 215 4.39 -22.49 -11.70
C PRO A 215 5.60 -22.54 -10.77
N ARG A 216 6.72 -21.92 -11.13
CA ARG A 216 7.92 -21.95 -10.30
C ARG A 216 7.81 -20.97 -9.12
N PHE A 217 7.12 -19.84 -9.29
CA PHE A 217 6.75 -18.99 -8.16
C PHE A 217 5.85 -19.74 -7.16
N TYR A 218 4.85 -20.47 -7.66
CA TYR A 218 3.99 -21.28 -6.80
C TYR A 218 4.80 -22.31 -6.00
N GLU A 219 5.71 -23.04 -6.65
CA GLU A 219 6.58 -24.03 -5.99
C GLU A 219 7.45 -23.38 -4.90
N TRP A 220 8.14 -22.28 -5.23
CA TRP A 220 8.91 -21.51 -4.26
C TRP A 220 8.07 -21.08 -3.05
N ALA A 221 6.83 -20.61 -3.29
CA ALA A 221 5.94 -20.19 -2.23
C ALA A 221 5.56 -21.36 -1.28
N GLN A 222 5.38 -22.58 -1.80
CA GLN A 222 5.16 -23.76 -0.97
C GLN A 222 6.40 -24.15 -0.16
N GLU A 223 7.58 -24.15 -0.80
CA GLU A 223 8.86 -24.47 -0.16
C GLU A 223 9.15 -23.50 1.00
N HIS A 224 8.97 -22.20 0.74
CA HIS A 224 9.16 -21.14 1.73
C HIS A 224 8.14 -21.23 2.86
N TRP A 225 6.85 -21.44 2.54
CA TRP A 225 5.82 -21.62 3.57
C TRP A 225 6.12 -22.81 4.49
N ALA A 226 6.55 -23.94 3.93
CA ALA A 226 6.96 -25.10 4.72
C ALA A 226 8.14 -24.80 5.66
N SER A 227 9.08 -23.94 5.22
CA SER A 227 10.16 -23.44 6.09
C SER A 227 9.63 -22.58 7.23
N VAL A 228 8.75 -21.62 6.93
CA VAL A 228 8.13 -20.73 7.93
C VAL A 228 7.29 -21.51 8.94
N GLN A 229 6.59 -22.57 8.53
CA GLN A 229 5.86 -23.43 9.48
C GLN A 229 6.77 -24.13 10.49
N ARG A 230 8.03 -24.41 10.13
CA ARG A 230 9.00 -25.04 11.03
C ARG A 230 9.69 -24.03 11.95
N THR A 231 9.91 -22.80 11.49
CA THR A 231 10.73 -21.80 12.21
C THR A 231 9.91 -20.68 12.84
N SER A 232 8.67 -20.46 12.38
CA SER A 232 7.87 -19.24 12.60
C SER A 232 8.52 -17.95 12.09
N TYR A 233 9.58 -18.05 11.26
CA TYR A 233 10.26 -16.88 10.70
C TYR A 233 10.32 -16.94 9.18
N SER A 234 9.87 -15.85 8.55
CA SER A 234 10.13 -15.58 7.15
C SER A 234 11.40 -14.75 7.02
N VAL A 235 12.25 -15.07 6.04
CA VAL A 235 13.55 -14.42 5.86
C VAL A 235 13.66 -13.91 4.43
N SER A 236 14.04 -12.65 4.27
CA SER A 236 14.40 -12.07 2.97
C SER A 236 15.69 -12.73 2.46
N PRO A 237 15.85 -12.95 1.14
CA PRO A 237 17.08 -13.52 0.59
C PRO A 237 18.33 -12.70 0.92
N GLU A 238 19.48 -13.34 0.74
CA GLU A 238 20.77 -12.63 0.73
C GLU A 238 20.78 -11.51 -0.32
N PRO A 239 21.52 -10.42 -0.04
CA PRO A 239 22.34 -10.18 1.15
C PRO A 239 21.58 -9.50 2.30
N PHE A 240 20.27 -9.25 2.17
CA PHE A 240 19.53 -8.42 3.13
C PHE A 240 19.10 -9.16 4.39
N LEU A 241 18.75 -10.45 4.28
CA LEU A 241 18.50 -11.35 5.42
C LEU A 241 17.53 -10.84 6.50
N HIS A 242 16.68 -9.86 6.18
CA HIS A 242 15.68 -9.34 7.11
C HIS A 242 14.72 -10.45 7.54
N ARG A 243 14.49 -10.57 8.84
CA ARG A 243 13.67 -11.62 9.44
C ARG A 243 12.36 -11.03 9.94
N ARG A 244 11.27 -11.75 9.71
CA ARG A 244 9.93 -11.42 10.20
C ARG A 244 9.34 -12.61 10.93
N PHE A 245 8.90 -12.42 12.17
CA PHE A 245 8.10 -13.41 12.87
C PHE A 245 6.70 -13.53 12.24
N ILE A 246 6.25 -14.76 12.03
CA ILE A 246 4.95 -15.07 11.43
C ILE A 246 4.10 -15.83 12.46
N PRO A 247 3.01 -15.23 12.98
CA PRO A 247 2.13 -15.89 13.94
C PRO A 247 1.29 -16.96 13.24
N LEU A 248 1.74 -18.22 13.28
CA LEU A 248 1.14 -19.34 12.54
C LEU A 248 -0.36 -19.56 12.85
N LEU A 249 -0.81 -19.17 14.05
CA LEU A 249 -2.22 -19.27 14.45
C LEU A 249 -3.15 -18.34 13.68
N ALA A 250 -2.62 -17.37 12.92
CA ALA A 250 -3.41 -16.51 12.04
C ALA A 250 -3.85 -17.20 10.72
N GLY A 251 -3.56 -18.50 10.55
CA GLY A 251 -4.08 -19.31 9.45
C GLY A 251 -3.66 -18.79 8.08
N GLU A 252 -4.64 -18.56 7.19
CA GLU A 252 -4.38 -18.07 5.83
C GLU A 252 -3.65 -16.71 5.82
N HIS A 253 -3.94 -15.82 6.78
CA HIS A 253 -3.23 -14.55 6.91
C HIS A 253 -1.74 -14.75 7.23
N ALA A 254 -1.40 -15.75 8.03
CA ALA A 254 0.00 -16.09 8.32
C ALA A 254 0.72 -16.53 7.05
N ARG A 255 0.08 -17.37 6.22
CA ARG A 255 0.61 -17.84 4.95
C ARG A 255 0.81 -16.70 3.96
N MET A 256 -0.19 -15.83 3.79
CA MET A 256 -0.07 -14.66 2.91
C MET A 256 1.06 -13.73 3.36
N ALA A 257 1.16 -13.45 4.66
CA ALA A 257 2.23 -12.62 5.20
C ALA A 257 3.62 -13.24 4.99
N ALA A 258 3.73 -14.56 5.12
CA ALA A 258 4.97 -15.30 4.91
C ALA A 258 5.46 -15.26 3.46
N ILE A 259 4.55 -15.41 2.49
CA ILE A 259 4.87 -15.42 1.05
C ILE A 259 5.12 -13.99 0.53
N ASN A 260 4.36 -13.00 1.03
CA ASN A 260 4.56 -11.59 0.65
C ASN A 260 5.86 -11.00 1.20
N HIS A 261 6.27 -11.41 2.40
CA HIS A 261 7.37 -10.80 3.13
C HIS A 261 8.69 -10.74 2.34
N PRO A 262 9.23 -11.81 1.73
CA PRO A 262 10.54 -11.76 1.08
C PRO A 262 10.60 -10.82 -0.14
N PRO A 263 9.67 -10.88 -1.12
CA PRO A 263 9.68 -9.93 -2.23
C PRO A 263 9.52 -8.47 -1.78
N GLN A 264 8.62 -8.21 -0.83
CA GLN A 264 8.38 -6.87 -0.31
C GLN A 264 9.59 -6.33 0.47
N SER A 265 10.19 -7.15 1.33
CA SER A 265 11.39 -6.80 2.08
C SER A 265 12.56 -6.52 1.14
N MET A 266 12.83 -7.40 0.18
CA MET A 266 13.92 -7.21 -0.78
C MET A 266 13.77 -5.91 -1.56
N ALA A 267 12.57 -5.60 -2.06
CA ALA A 267 12.29 -4.35 -2.77
C ALA A 267 12.60 -3.11 -1.91
N VAL A 268 12.24 -3.16 -0.63
CA VAL A 268 12.52 -2.07 0.33
C VAL A 268 14.00 -1.87 0.54
N TYR A 269 14.76 -2.96 0.73
CA TYR A 269 16.19 -2.85 0.97
C TYR A 269 16.96 -2.44 -0.28
N ILE A 270 16.50 -2.82 -1.48
CA ILE A 270 17.00 -2.26 -2.75
C ILE A 270 16.76 -0.75 -2.79
N CYS A 271 15.55 -0.29 -2.44
CA CYS A 271 15.24 1.14 -2.37
C CYS A 271 16.14 1.87 -1.34
N LYS A 272 16.36 1.30 -0.15
CA LYS A 272 17.30 1.86 0.84
C LYS A 272 18.74 1.89 0.35
N ALA A 273 19.19 0.87 -0.37
CA ALA A 273 20.51 0.85 -0.99
C ALA A 273 20.63 1.97 -2.04
N ALA A 274 19.60 2.17 -2.86
CA ALA A 274 19.55 3.26 -3.84
C ALA A 274 19.57 4.64 -3.17
N MET A 275 18.82 4.83 -2.07
CA MET A 275 18.91 6.05 -1.26
C MET A 275 20.33 6.27 -0.74
N SER A 276 20.99 5.22 -0.26
CA SER A 276 22.36 5.31 0.24
C SER A 276 23.36 5.73 -0.84
N GLU A 277 23.24 5.17 -2.06
CA GLU A 277 24.10 5.56 -3.19
C GLU A 277 23.82 7.00 -3.64
N LEU A 278 22.55 7.39 -3.76
CA LEU A 278 22.16 8.77 -4.09
C LEU A 278 22.71 9.77 -3.06
N PHE A 279 22.60 9.47 -1.77
CA PHE A 279 23.13 10.31 -0.69
C PHE A 279 24.65 10.44 -0.77
N ARG A 280 25.38 9.33 -1.00
CA ARG A 280 26.84 9.35 -1.19
C ARG A 280 27.25 10.12 -2.44
N GLY A 281 26.42 10.09 -3.49
CA GLY A 281 26.56 10.90 -4.69
C GLY A 281 26.22 12.39 -4.51
N GLY A 282 25.85 12.83 -3.30
CA GLY A 282 25.56 14.22 -2.99
C GLY A 282 24.10 14.64 -3.20
N SER A 283 23.19 13.71 -3.45
CA SER A 283 21.76 14.01 -3.62
C SER A 283 21.15 14.56 -2.33
N LEU A 284 20.38 15.63 -2.45
CA LEU A 284 19.65 16.25 -1.34
C LEU A 284 18.34 15.49 -1.09
N LEU A 285 18.42 14.31 -0.49
CA LEU A 285 17.26 13.46 -0.22
C LEU A 285 16.20 14.20 0.60
N VAL A 286 14.95 14.14 0.15
CA VAL A 286 13.79 14.82 0.74
C VAL A 286 12.86 13.82 1.43
N ASN A 287 12.53 12.75 0.72
CA ASN A 287 11.52 11.80 1.16
C ASN A 287 11.65 10.46 0.41
N GLN A 288 11.18 9.37 1.01
CA GLN A 288 10.94 8.10 0.34
C GLN A 288 9.46 7.74 0.49
N VAL A 289 8.80 7.45 -0.63
CA VAL A 289 7.41 7.00 -0.64
C VAL A 289 7.33 5.67 -1.35
N HIS A 290 7.18 4.61 -0.57
CA HIS A 290 7.18 3.24 -1.07
C HIS A 290 8.47 2.92 -1.83
N ASP A 291 8.38 2.70 -3.13
CA ASP A 291 9.45 2.43 -4.08
C ASP A 291 9.98 3.68 -4.81
N ALA A 292 9.48 4.85 -4.44
CA ALA A 292 9.88 6.16 -4.97
C ALA A 292 10.84 6.90 -4.04
N ILE A 293 11.89 7.49 -4.60
CA ILE A 293 12.83 8.36 -3.88
C ILE A 293 12.66 9.79 -4.39
N HIS A 294 12.61 10.75 -3.48
CA HIS A 294 12.56 12.18 -3.80
C HIS A 294 13.84 12.87 -3.32
N ASP A 295 14.39 13.73 -4.15
CA ASP A 295 15.45 14.67 -3.79
C ASP A 295 15.19 16.08 -4.37
N TYR A 296 16.02 17.03 -3.93
CA TYR A 296 16.08 18.35 -4.54
C TYR A 296 17.24 18.45 -5.53
N VAL A 297 16.97 19.09 -6.66
CA VAL A 297 17.97 19.43 -7.69
C VAL A 297 17.92 20.93 -8.01
N PRO A 298 19.04 21.56 -8.40
CA PRO A 298 19.06 22.97 -8.81
C PRO A 298 18.12 23.23 -9.99
N ALA A 299 17.34 24.31 -9.91
CA ALA A 299 16.35 24.67 -10.93
C ALA A 299 16.98 25.19 -12.23
N ASP A 300 18.21 25.71 -12.15
CA ASP A 300 19.05 26.20 -13.25
C ASP A 300 20.00 25.12 -13.80
N GLY A 301 19.97 23.91 -13.24
CA GLY A 301 20.78 22.79 -13.70
C GLY A 301 20.24 22.12 -14.98
N ASP A 302 21.10 21.31 -15.61
CA ASP A 302 20.73 20.49 -16.76
C ASP A 302 19.80 19.35 -16.33
N ARG A 303 18.53 19.44 -16.74
CA ARG A 303 17.50 18.45 -16.39
C ARG A 303 17.74 17.07 -16.97
N ASP A 304 18.35 16.97 -18.15
CA ASP A 304 18.61 15.68 -18.79
C ASP A 304 19.77 14.97 -18.10
N LEU A 305 20.78 15.73 -17.68
CA LEU A 305 21.85 15.20 -16.83
C LEU A 305 21.29 14.77 -15.47
N GLN A 306 20.52 15.63 -14.79
CA GLN A 306 19.89 15.30 -13.51
C GLN A 306 18.99 14.06 -13.61
N THR A 307 18.23 13.90 -14.70
CA THR A 307 17.37 12.73 -14.90
C THR A 307 18.21 11.46 -15.05
N ARG A 308 19.24 11.51 -15.90
CA ARG A 308 20.15 10.38 -16.14
C ARG A 308 20.92 9.96 -14.90
N GLU A 309 21.49 10.90 -14.14
CA GLU A 309 22.25 10.59 -12.92
C GLU A 309 21.44 9.76 -11.91
N MET A 310 20.20 10.17 -11.64
CA MET A 310 19.33 9.42 -10.72
C MET A 310 18.94 8.07 -11.31
N ALA A 311 18.57 8.03 -12.59
CA ALA A 311 18.17 6.80 -13.27
C ALA A 311 19.31 5.76 -13.30
N ASP A 312 20.54 6.21 -13.56
CA ASP A 312 21.73 5.36 -13.61
C ASP A 312 22.08 4.82 -12.22
N MET A 313 22.16 5.67 -11.20
CA MET A 313 22.46 5.23 -9.82
C MET A 313 21.42 4.25 -9.28
N MET A 314 20.12 4.55 -9.46
CA MET A 314 19.04 3.67 -9.02
C MET A 314 19.00 2.38 -9.85
N GLY A 315 19.25 2.49 -11.17
CA GLY A 315 19.30 1.37 -12.09
C GLY A 315 20.46 0.41 -11.80
N ASP A 316 21.64 0.93 -11.49
CA ASP A 316 22.80 0.14 -11.08
C ASP A 316 22.53 -0.67 -9.82
N VAL A 317 21.91 -0.05 -8.82
CA VAL A 317 21.49 -0.73 -7.60
C VAL A 317 20.45 -1.82 -7.91
N MET A 318 19.45 -1.52 -8.74
CA MET A 318 18.45 -2.50 -9.14
C MET A 318 19.08 -3.69 -9.88
N ARG A 319 19.95 -3.45 -10.86
CA ARG A 319 20.68 -4.49 -11.60
C ARG A 319 21.57 -5.34 -10.70
N LYS A 320 22.26 -4.72 -9.75
CA LYS A 320 23.13 -5.41 -8.78
C LYS A 320 22.37 -6.47 -7.97
N TYR A 321 21.16 -6.16 -7.53
CA TYR A 321 20.38 -7.05 -6.68
C TYR A 321 19.38 -7.92 -7.46
N LEU A 322 19.03 -7.55 -8.69
CA LEU A 322 18.07 -8.25 -9.55
C LEU A 322 18.69 -8.51 -10.93
N PRO A 323 19.73 -9.34 -11.07
CA PRO A 323 20.45 -9.51 -12.33
C PRO A 323 19.59 -10.03 -13.50
N ARG A 324 18.49 -10.75 -13.22
CA ARG A 324 17.61 -11.30 -14.29
C ARG A 324 16.54 -10.31 -14.73
N VAL A 325 16.15 -9.38 -13.86
CA VAL A 325 14.98 -8.52 -14.06
C VAL A 325 15.21 -7.07 -13.64
N GLY A 326 16.45 -6.63 -13.46
CA GLY A 326 16.81 -5.27 -13.05
C GLY A 326 17.23 -4.37 -14.22
N ASN A 327 17.26 -4.89 -15.44
CA ASN A 327 17.75 -4.19 -16.64
C ASN A 327 16.67 -3.32 -17.31
N VAL A 328 15.89 -2.58 -16.50
CA VAL A 328 14.87 -1.66 -17.03
C VAL A 328 15.15 -0.22 -16.59
N PRO A 329 14.77 0.77 -17.41
CA PRO A 329 14.93 2.18 -17.05
C PRO A 329 14.12 2.54 -15.81
N VAL A 330 14.70 3.37 -14.95
CA VAL A 330 14.01 3.99 -13.81
C VAL A 330 13.21 5.20 -14.32
N ASP A 331 11.94 5.32 -13.94
CA ASP A 331 11.12 6.49 -14.30
C ASP A 331 11.52 7.65 -13.40
N VAL A 332 12.04 8.72 -14.00
CA VAL A 332 12.50 9.91 -13.27
C VAL A 332 11.72 11.14 -13.75
N LYS A 333 11.16 11.89 -12.80
CA LYS A 333 10.36 13.11 -13.07
C LYS A 333 10.90 14.28 -12.26
N ILE A 334 11.09 15.41 -12.93
CA ILE A 334 11.51 16.67 -12.31
C ILE A 334 10.37 17.67 -12.40
N SER A 335 9.97 18.24 -11.27
CA SER A 335 8.80 19.12 -11.19
C SER A 335 8.93 20.12 -10.03
N ARG A 336 8.13 21.19 -10.09
CA ARG A 336 8.11 22.19 -9.00
C ARG A 336 7.34 21.70 -7.78
N TYR A 337 6.31 20.88 -8.01
CA TYR A 337 5.39 20.35 -7.01
C TYR A 337 5.47 18.84 -6.99
N TRP A 338 5.22 18.22 -5.85
CA TRP A 338 5.31 16.78 -5.70
C TRP A 338 4.37 16.01 -6.64
N GLU A 339 3.15 16.52 -6.84
CA GLU A 339 2.30 16.07 -7.95
C GLU A 339 2.26 17.18 -9.01
N GLY A 340 2.76 16.85 -10.21
CA GLY A 340 2.79 17.76 -11.35
C GLY A 340 1.37 18.11 -11.83
N LYS A 341 1.15 19.39 -12.12
CA LYS A 341 0.16 19.82 -13.11
C LYS A 341 0.86 20.06 -14.43
#